data_AF-A0A434SIL9-F1
#
_entry.id   AF-A0A434SIL9-F1
#
_cell.length_a   1.000
_cell.length_b   1.000
_cell.length_c   1.000
_cell.angle_alpha   90.00
_cell.angle_beta   90.00
_cell.angle_gamma   90.00
#
_symmetry.space_group_name_H-M   'P 1'
#
loop_
_entity.id
_entity.type
_entity.pdbx_description
1 polymer ?
#
loop_
_entity_poly.entity_id
_entity_poly.type
_entity_poly.pdbx_seq_one_letter_code
_entity_poly.pdbx_strand_id
1 'polypeptide(L)' 'MKIVRLVLKELVGMFVDDGSLALLALLLIALVAGAVKLLALPPLLGAVLILIGCLAILLESTRRGARGGGKG' A
#
# COMPACT_ATOMS: atom_id res chain seq x y z
N MET A 1 0.07 -3.06 32.94
CA MET A 1 -1.18 -3.18 32.14
C MET A 1 -1.40 -2.05 31.12
N LYS A 2 -0.98 -0.79 31.39
CA LYS A 2 -1.11 0.32 30.42
C LYS A 2 -0.09 0.24 29.26
N ILE A 3 1.18 -0.07 29.55
CA ILE A 3 2.24 -0.22 28.54
C ILE A 3 1.90 -1.31 27.51
N VAL A 4 1.48 -2.49 27.95
CA VAL A 4 1.16 -3.61 27.05
C VAL A 4 0.00 -3.27 26.11
N ARG A 5 -1.05 -2.59 26.60
CA ARG A 5 -2.15 -2.11 25.76
C ARG A 5 -1.71 -1.03 24.77
N LEU A 6 -0.77 -0.16 25.15
CA LEU A 6 -0.25 0.88 24.27
C LEU A 6 0.56 0.28 23.12
N VAL A 7 1.47 -0.66 23.44
CA VAL A 7 2.28 -1.37 22.44
C VAL A 7 1.40 -2.19 21.49
N LEU A 8 0.39 -2.90 22.00
CA LEU A 8 -0.56 -3.63 21.14
C LEU A 8 -1.38 -2.69 20.24
N LYS A 9 -1.77 -1.51 20.73
CA LYS A 9 -2.53 -0.53 19.96
C LYS A 9 -1.67 0.12 18.86
N GLU A 10 -0.41 0.44 19.15
CA GLU A 10 0.57 0.91 18.16
C GLU A 10 0.89 -0.18 17.14
N LEU A 11 1.10 -1.42 17.58
CA LEU A 11 1.40 -2.54 16.69
C LEU A 11 0.23 -2.84 15.74
N VAL A 12 -1.00 -2.85 16.25
CA VAL A 12 -2.21 -3.00 15.45
C VAL A 12 -2.44 -1.77 14.57
N GLY A 13 -2.14 -0.56 15.06
CA GLY A 13 -2.22 0.67 14.27
C GLY A 13 -1.30 0.63 13.05
N MET A 14 -0.04 0.22 13.25
CA MET A 14 0.95 0.06 12.17
C MET A 14 0.53 -1.06 11.20
N PHE A 15 0.00 -2.18 11.70
CA PHE A 15 -0.53 -3.27 10.86
C PHE A 15 -1.78 -2.90 10.08
N VAL A 16 -2.65 -2.04 10.63
CA VAL A 16 -3.87 -1.56 9.96
C VAL A 16 -3.52 -0.55 8.88
N ASP A 17 -2.53 0.31 9.13
CA ASP A 17 -2.01 1.26 8.13
C ASP A 17 -1.31 0.50 6.99
N ASP A 18 -0.47 -0.48 7.31
CA ASP A 18 0.17 -1.39 6.33
C ASP A 18 -0.84 -2.31 5.65
N GLY A 19 -1.94 -2.67 6.32
CA GLY A 19 -3.01 -3.50 5.76
C GLY A 19 -3.78 -2.81 4.64
N SER A 20 -4.01 -1.49 4.76
CA SER A 20 -4.58 -0.68 3.68
C SER A 20 -3.61 -0.58 2.49
N LEU A 21 -2.32 -0.46 2.78
CA LEU A 21 -1.25 -0.40 1.79
C LEU A 21 -1.12 -1.73 1.02
N ALA A 22 -1.19 -2.85 1.73
CA ALA A 22 -1.19 -4.20 1.16
C ALA A 22 -2.43 -4.46 0.29
N LEU A 23 -3.61 -3.99 0.73
CA LEU A 23 -4.85 -4.06 -0.06
C LEU A 23 -4.73 -3.27 -1.37
N LEU A 24 -4.22 -2.04 -1.31
CA LEU A 24 -3.98 -1.20 -2.49
C LEU A 24 -2.97 -1.86 -3.44
N ALA A 25 -1.88 -2.42 -2.92
CA ALA A 25 -0.89 -3.13 -3.71
C ALA A 25 -1.48 -4.39 -4.39
N LEU A 26 -2.26 -5.19 -3.67
CA LEU A 26 -2.96 -6.36 -4.25
C LEU A 26 -3.94 -5.94 -5.35
N LEU A 27 -4.69 -4.87 -5.15
CA LEU A 27 -5.64 -4.34 -6.13
C LEU A 27 -4.90 -3.86 -7.39
N LEU A 28 -3.80 -3.12 -7.22
CA LEU A 28 -2.92 -2.71 -8.31
C LEU A 28 -2.38 -3.92 -9.08
N ILE A 29 -1.84 -4.92 -8.38
CA ILE A 29 -1.32 -6.15 -9.00
C ILE A 29 -2.41 -6.85 -9.80
N ALA A 30 -3.63 -6.99 -9.25
CA ALA A 30 -4.74 -7.61 -9.96
C ALA A 30 -5.13 -6.82 -11.23
N LEU A 31 -5.13 -5.49 -11.16
CA LEU A 31 -5.45 -4.61 -12.27
C LEU A 31 -4.40 -4.71 -13.39
N VAL A 32 -3.11 -4.68 -13.03
CA VAL A 32 -2.02 -4.80 -14.01
C VAL A 32 -1.93 -6.22 -14.57
N ALA A 33 -2.12 -7.25 -13.76
CA ALA A 33 -2.17 -8.64 -14.24
C ALA A 33 -3.32 -8.84 -15.22
N GLY A 34 -4.49 -8.25 -14.94
CA GLY A 34 -5.63 -8.21 -15.87
C GLY A 34 -5.28 -7.48 -17.16
N ALA A 35 -4.65 -6.31 -17.09
CA ALA A 35 -4.23 -5.55 -18.26
C ALA A 35 -3.22 -6.31 -19.13
N VAL A 36 -2.24 -6.99 -18.54
CA VAL A 36 -1.25 -7.79 -19.27
C VAL A 36 -1.90 -9.02 -19.92
N LYS A 37 -2.78 -9.73 -19.21
CA LYS A 37 -3.38 -10.97 -19.72
C LYS A 37 -4.57 -10.76 -20.66
N LEU A 38 -5.43 -9.77 -20.45
CA LEU A 38 -6.60 -9.54 -21.29
C LEU A 38 -6.30 -8.62 -22.47
N LEU A 39 -5.34 -7.71 -22.34
CA LEU A 39 -5.04 -6.70 -23.37
C LEU A 39 -3.74 -7.00 -24.15
N ALA A 40 -3.12 -8.16 -23.90
CA ALA A 40 -1.85 -8.60 -24.49
C ALA A 40 -0.73 -7.55 -24.41
N LEU A 41 -0.72 -6.76 -23.33
CA LEU A 41 0.32 -5.76 -23.12
C LEU A 41 1.70 -6.44 -23.00
N PRO A 42 2.76 -5.83 -23.53
CA PRO A 42 4.12 -6.34 -23.37
C PRO A 42 4.44 -6.56 -21.88
N PRO A 43 4.98 -7.73 -21.47
CA PRO A 43 5.23 -8.04 -20.06
C PRO A 43 6.14 -7.03 -19.36
N LEU A 44 7.09 -6.44 -20.09
CA LEU A 44 7.96 -5.38 -19.57
C LEU A 44 7.18 -4.12 -19.18
N LEU A 45 6.20 -3.71 -19.98
CA LEU A 45 5.36 -2.56 -19.66
C LEU A 45 4.52 -2.82 -18.42
N GLY A 46 3.96 -4.03 -18.27
CA GLY A 46 3.27 -4.44 -17.05
C GLY A 46 4.16 -4.39 -15.81
N ALA A 47 5.40 -4.88 -15.90
CA ALA A 47 6.35 -4.85 -14.80
C ALA A 47 6.71 -3.42 -14.36
N VAL A 48 6.99 -2.53 -15.32
CA VAL A 48 7.27 -1.11 -15.04
C VAL A 48 6.05 -0.43 -14.41
N LEU A 49 4.85 -0.73 -14.89
CA LEU A 49 3.61 -0.14 -14.40
C LEU A 49 3.27 -0.60 -12.97
N ILE A 50 3.51 -1.88 -12.65
CA ILE A 50 3.44 -2.38 -11.26
C ILE A 50 4.46 -1.67 -10.39
N LEU A 51 5.72 -1.57 -10.84
CA LEU A 51 6.80 -0.97 -10.05
C LEU A 51 6.50 0.49 -9.73
N ILE A 52 6.11 1.28 -10.73
CA ILE A 52 5.72 2.68 -10.56
C ILE A 52 4.47 2.80 -9.69
N GLY A 53 3.45 1.98 -9.91
CA GLY A 53 2.23 2.01 -9.11
C GLY A 53 2.48 1.66 -7.64
N CYS A 54 3.39 0.70 -7.37
CA CYS A 54 3.76 0.33 -6.01
C CYS A 54 4.51 1.47 -5.31
N LEU A 55 5.44 2.14 -6.01
CA LEU A 55 6.11 3.34 -5.50
C LEU A 55 5.13 4.49 -5.23
N ALA A 56 4.14 4.68 -6.09
CA ALA A 56 3.11 5.70 -5.90
C ALA A 56 2.23 5.43 -4.66
N ILE A 57 1.83 4.17 -4.45
CA ILE A 57 1.06 3.75 -3.27
C ILE A 57 1.89 3.97 -1.99
N LEU A 58 3.18 3.62 -2.01
CA LEU A 58 4.09 3.89 -0.90
C LEU A 58 4.16 5.39 -0.60
N LEU A 59 4.45 6.22 -1.61
CA LEU A 59 4.51 7.67 -1.47
C LEU A 59 3.21 8.27 -0.93
N GLU A 60 2.06 7.83 -1.44
CA GLU A 60 0.78 8.32 -0.95
C GLU A 60 0.55 7.92 0.51
N SER A 61 0.91 6.70 0.90
CA SER A 61 0.76 6.20 2.26
C SER A 61 1.69 6.93 3.22
N THR A 62 2.96 7.16 2.85
CA THR A 62 3.89 7.97 3.65
C THR A 62 3.39 9.40 3.79
N ARG A 63 2.82 9.98 2.71
CA ARG A 63 2.27 11.35 2.73
C ARG A 63 0.98 11.45 3.54
N ARG A 64 0.14 10.41 3.54
CA ARG A 64 -1.05 10.31 4.40
C ARG A 64 -0.64 10.20 5.86
N GLY A 65 0.32 9.34 6.20
CA GLY A 65 0.88 9.22 7.55
C GLY A 65 1.49 10.54 8.05
N ALA A 66 2.27 11.23 7.19
CA ALA A 66 2.84 12.54 7.52
C ALA A 66 1.78 13.64 7.71
N ARG A 67 0.64 13.56 7.00
CA ARG A 67 -0.49 14.50 7.16
C ARG A 67 -1.39 14.15 8.36
N GLY A 68 -1.46 12.88 8.74
CA GLY A 68 -2.19 12.40 9.91
C GLY A 68 -1.49 12.70 11.24
N GLY A 69 -0.16 12.86 11.24
CA GLY A 69 0.64 13.21 12.42
C GLY A 69 0.60 14.70 12.83
N GLY A 70 -0.24 15.51 12.19
CA GLY A 70 -0.30 16.97 12.40
C GLY A 70 -1.40 17.48 13.34
N LYS A 71 -2.27 16.62 13.89
CA LYS A 71 -3.30 17.02 14.88
C LYS A 71 -3.91 15.80 15.56
N GLY A 72 -3.65 15.66 16.86
CA GLY A 72 -4.24 14.65 17.74
C GLY A 72 -3.44 14.49 19.01
#